data_AF-A0A971P4A3-F1
#
_entry.id   AF-A0A971P4A3-F1
#
_cell.length_a   1.000
_cell.length_b   1.000
_cell.length_c   1.000
_cell.angle_alpha   90.00
_cell.angle_beta   90.00
_cell.angle_gamma   90.00
#
_symmetry.space_group_name_H-M   'P 1'
#
loop_
_entity.id
_entity.type
_entity.pdbx_description
1 polymer ?
#
loop_
_entity_poly.entity_id
_entity_poly.type
_entity_poly.pdbx_seq_one_letter_code
_entity_poly.pdbx_strand_id
1 'polypeptide(L)'
;MAKVSPFDSVHKQLGARFGEFDGWTLPADFGDTAAEADALRSHCAIVDLSSFGRLSLKGSGAAHFASDLLDKGKVFDGQWKWATLAKAGMNLPCRMGRLNGEVFIYTPPGTAEGAAEALARTAGQIGAEVTVTNLTDKTAMLGLYGPQAIASVRDVLPFDISDLEDGDIRRMTFFMIPFTLMRGSWLSGDGLELICPATAGPLAAGAVAKFRHKRHLTPAGMNSLLAAMTQP
;
A
#
# COMPACT_ATOMS: atom_id res chain seq x y z
N MET A 1 -2.61 13.58 18.35
CA MET A 1 -1.67 12.48 18.64
C MET A 1 -1.46 11.72 17.35
N ALA A 2 -0.23 11.26 17.10
CA ALA A 2 0.05 10.39 15.96
C ALA A 2 -0.70 9.05 16.09
N LYS A 3 -1.11 8.50 14.94
CA LYS A 3 -1.76 7.20 14.81
C LYS A 3 -0.73 6.10 14.96
N VAL A 4 -1.04 5.04 15.70
CA VAL A 4 -0.12 3.91 15.89
C VAL A 4 -0.35 2.87 14.81
N SER A 5 0.74 2.32 14.26
CA SER A 5 0.67 1.23 13.29
C SER A 5 -0.13 0.03 13.82
N PRO A 6 -1.00 -0.59 12.99
CA PRO A 6 -1.61 -1.88 13.33
C PRO A 6 -0.59 -3.03 13.51
N PHE A 7 0.69 -2.82 13.15
CA PHE A 7 1.79 -3.77 13.31
C PHE A 7 2.71 -3.47 14.49
N ASP A 8 2.39 -2.45 15.31
CA ASP A 8 3.25 -1.92 16.39
C ASP A 8 3.79 -3.00 17.34
N SER A 9 2.97 -3.97 17.74
CA SER A 9 3.40 -5.04 18.64
C SER A 9 4.50 -5.92 18.02
N VAL A 10 4.42 -6.20 16.72
CA VAL A 10 5.43 -6.96 15.99
C VAL A 10 6.68 -6.12 15.77
N HIS A 11 6.52 -4.83 15.44
CA HIS A 11 7.65 -3.90 15.31
C HIS A 11 8.49 -3.81 16.58
N LYS A 12 7.85 -3.72 17.74
CA LYS A 12 8.53 -3.72 19.06
C LYS A 12 9.29 -5.02 19.31
N GLN A 13 8.70 -6.17 18.97
CA GLN A 13 9.38 -7.47 19.10
C GLN A 13 10.60 -7.60 18.18
N LEU A 14 10.59 -6.90 17.04
CA LEU A 14 11.69 -6.86 16.08
C LEU A 14 12.75 -5.81 16.43
N GLY A 15 12.58 -5.04 17.51
CA GLY A 15 13.55 -4.04 17.94
C GLY A 15 13.48 -2.73 17.16
N ALA A 16 12.32 -2.39 16.58
CA ALA A 16 12.12 -1.14 15.88
C ALA A 16 12.44 0.08 16.76
N ARG A 17 13.13 1.06 16.18
CA ARG A 17 13.22 2.43 16.71
C ARG A 17 12.14 3.25 16.00
N PHE A 18 11.26 3.87 16.77
CA PHE A 18 10.09 4.56 16.23
C PHE A 18 10.34 6.05 15.98
N GLY A 19 9.65 6.59 14.98
CA GLY A 19 9.54 8.02 14.70
C GLY A 19 8.12 8.40 14.28
N GLU A 20 7.87 9.69 14.14
CA GLU A 20 6.60 10.21 13.61
C GLU A 20 6.73 10.59 12.13
N PHE A 21 5.87 10.03 11.29
CA PHE A 21 5.83 10.24 9.84
C PHE A 21 4.39 10.52 9.42
N ASP A 22 4.12 11.72 8.92
CA ASP A 22 2.79 12.13 8.40
C ASP A 22 1.62 11.83 9.35
N GLY A 23 1.85 12.05 10.65
CA GLY A 23 0.85 11.79 11.69
C GLY A 23 0.72 10.32 12.10
N TRP A 24 1.68 9.47 11.74
CA TRP A 24 1.78 8.06 12.18
C TRP A 24 3.05 7.80 12.98
N THR A 25 2.95 7.01 14.04
CA THR A 25 4.09 6.41 14.73
C THR A 25 4.45 5.09 14.03
N LEU A 26 5.60 5.10 13.34
CA LEU A 26 6.10 3.99 12.52
C LEU A 26 7.57 3.68 12.87
N PRO A 27 8.09 2.49 12.52
CA PRO A 27 9.52 2.22 12.58
C PRO A 27 10.29 3.23 11.71
N ALA A 28 11.15 4.04 12.32
CA ALA A 28 12.12 4.84 11.61
C ALA A 28 13.21 3.93 11.00
N ASP A 29 13.63 2.92 11.76
CA ASP A 29 14.57 1.85 11.38
C ASP A 29 14.52 0.68 12.40
N PHE A 30 15.25 -0.39 12.10
CA PHE A 30 15.44 -1.60 12.91
C PHE A 30 16.92 -1.78 13.35
N GLY A 31 17.71 -0.71 13.31
CA GLY A 31 19.09 -0.65 13.81
C GLY A 31 20.17 -0.58 12.73
N ASP A 32 20.08 -1.42 11.70
CA ASP A 32 21.07 -1.48 10.60
C ASP A 32 20.46 -0.97 9.28
N THR A 33 20.49 0.35 9.10
CA THR A 33 19.91 1.02 7.92
C THR A 33 20.63 0.65 6.61
N ALA A 34 21.90 0.23 6.68
CA ALA A 34 22.62 -0.24 5.50
C ALA A 34 22.08 -1.59 5.03
N ALA A 35 21.82 -2.52 5.96
CA ALA A 35 21.18 -3.79 5.66
C ALA A 35 19.73 -3.61 5.15
N GLU A 36 18.99 -2.64 5.70
CA GLU A 36 17.65 -2.31 5.21
C GLU A 36 17.67 -1.78 3.76
N ALA A 37 18.57 -0.84 3.47
CA ALA A 37 18.72 -0.29 2.13
C ALA A 37 19.20 -1.34 1.12
N ASP A 38 20.14 -2.21 1.52
CA ASP A 38 20.56 -3.31 0.67
C ASP A 38 19.43 -4.31 0.41
N ALA A 39 18.59 -4.60 1.41
CA ALA A 39 17.46 -5.49 1.23
C ALA A 39 16.43 -4.95 0.22
N LEU A 40 16.15 -3.64 0.22
CA LEU A 40 15.28 -2.99 -0.77
C LEU A 40 15.83 -3.09 -2.20
N ARG A 41 17.15 -3.08 -2.35
CA ARG A 41 17.83 -3.07 -3.67
C ARG A 41 18.14 -4.47 -4.19
N SER A 42 18.50 -5.40 -3.31
CA SER A 42 19.15 -6.67 -3.66
C SER A 42 18.38 -7.90 -3.19
N HIS A 43 17.49 -7.77 -2.20
CA HIS A 43 16.79 -8.88 -1.56
C HIS A 43 15.28 -8.64 -1.44
N CYS A 44 14.72 -8.84 -0.24
CA CYS A 44 13.35 -8.53 0.09
C CYS A 44 13.31 -7.77 1.42
N ALA A 45 12.83 -6.53 1.37
CA ALA A 45 12.54 -5.72 2.53
C ALA A 45 11.02 -5.69 2.81
N ILE A 46 10.67 -5.71 4.09
CA ILE A 46 9.30 -5.60 4.59
C ILE A 46 9.13 -4.21 5.18
N VAL A 47 8.22 -3.43 4.60
CA VAL A 47 7.96 -2.05 4.99
C VAL A 47 6.52 -1.86 5.44
N ASP A 48 6.34 -1.06 6.48
CA ASP A 48 5.02 -0.67 6.96
C ASP A 48 4.49 0.52 6.16
N LEU A 49 3.46 0.27 5.36
CA LEU A 49 2.81 1.28 4.52
C LEU A 49 1.49 1.76 5.13
N SER A 50 1.27 1.58 6.43
CA SER A 50 0.02 1.96 7.09
C SER A 50 -0.26 3.46 7.02
N SER A 51 0.75 4.31 6.78
CA SER A 51 0.53 5.75 6.55
C SER A 51 0.06 6.10 5.14
N PHE A 52 0.24 5.23 4.14
CA PHE A 52 -0.15 5.47 2.75
C PHE A 52 -1.68 5.50 2.62
N GLY A 53 -2.21 6.47 1.88
CA GLY A 53 -3.65 6.66 1.78
C GLY A 53 -4.33 5.52 1.02
N ARG A 54 -5.50 5.11 1.48
CA ARG A 54 -6.38 4.14 0.79
C ARG A 54 -7.78 4.72 0.70
N LEU A 55 -8.16 5.21 -0.46
CA LEU A 55 -9.47 5.79 -0.73
C LEU A 55 -10.31 4.81 -1.54
N SER A 56 -11.57 4.63 -1.15
CA SER A 56 -12.57 3.85 -1.90
C SER A 56 -13.58 4.80 -2.54
N LEU A 57 -13.86 4.57 -3.82
CA LEU A 57 -14.85 5.29 -4.60
C LEU A 57 -15.97 4.31 -4.94
N LYS A 58 -17.19 4.62 -4.48
CA LYS A 58 -18.39 3.80 -4.69
C LYS A 58 -19.52 4.61 -5.30
N GLY A 59 -20.41 3.95 -6.02
CA GLY A 59 -21.56 4.56 -6.69
C GLY A 59 -21.58 4.24 -8.17
N SER A 60 -22.73 4.45 -8.82
CA SER A 60 -22.96 4.12 -10.23
C SER A 60 -22.00 4.87 -11.17
N GLY A 61 -21.59 6.09 -10.79
CA GLY A 61 -20.69 6.94 -11.55
C GLY A 61 -19.20 6.71 -11.28
N ALA A 62 -18.82 5.87 -10.30
CA ALA A 62 -17.44 5.81 -9.80
C ALA A 62 -16.41 5.39 -10.86
N ALA A 63 -16.74 4.38 -11.68
CA ALA A 63 -15.84 3.91 -12.73
C ALA A 63 -15.64 4.94 -13.84
N HIS A 64 -16.70 5.65 -14.23
CA HIS A 64 -16.62 6.70 -15.25
C HIS A 64 -15.83 7.90 -14.73
N PHE A 65 -16.16 8.38 -13.52
CA PHE A 65 -15.43 9.45 -12.86
C PHE A 65 -13.93 9.15 -12.72
N ALA A 66 -13.58 7.93 -12.31
CA ALA A 66 -12.19 7.48 -12.21
C ALA A 66 -11.48 7.49 -13.57
N SER A 67 -12.16 7.05 -14.64
CA SER A 67 -11.60 7.11 -15.99
C SER A 67 -11.37 8.54 -16.45
N ASP A 68 -12.25 9.48 -16.08
CA ASP A 68 -12.11 10.88 -16.43
C ASP A 68 -10.95 11.56 -15.71
N LEU A 69 -10.60 11.08 -14.51
CA LEU A 69 -9.43 11.54 -13.75
C LEU A 69 -8.09 11.09 -14.36
N LEU A 70 -8.06 9.99 -15.11
CA LEU A 70 -6.85 9.53 -15.79
C LEU A 70 -6.56 10.43 -17.00
N ASP A 71 -5.27 10.71 -17.23
CA ASP A 71 -4.87 11.44 -18.43
C ASP A 71 -5.07 10.61 -19.70
N LYS A 72 -4.79 9.30 -19.61
CA LYS A 72 -4.95 8.35 -20.73
C LYS A 72 -5.37 6.97 -20.24
N GLY A 73 -6.22 6.33 -21.05
CA GLY A 73 -6.63 4.95 -20.87
C GLY A 73 -7.69 4.75 -19.77
N LYS A 74 -7.81 3.50 -19.35
CA LYS A 74 -8.73 3.04 -18.30
C LYS A 74 -8.04 2.05 -17.38
N VAL A 75 -8.50 1.96 -16.15
CA VAL A 75 -8.17 0.87 -15.23
C VAL A 75 -9.24 -0.21 -15.35
N PHE A 76 -8.83 -1.43 -15.71
CA PHE A 76 -9.73 -2.58 -15.79
C PHE A 76 -9.87 -3.24 -14.43
N ASP A 77 -10.93 -4.01 -14.25
CA ASP A 77 -11.11 -4.77 -13.00
C ASP A 77 -9.98 -5.78 -12.83
N GLY A 78 -9.44 -5.88 -11.62
CA GLY A 78 -8.26 -6.68 -11.32
C GLY A 78 -6.93 -5.98 -11.62
N GLN A 79 -6.93 -4.70 -12.02
CA GLN A 79 -5.71 -3.94 -12.32
C GLN A 79 -5.60 -2.63 -11.53
N TRP A 80 -4.37 -2.11 -11.44
CA TRP A 80 -4.05 -0.76 -11.00
C TRP A 80 -3.07 -0.07 -11.96
N LYS A 81 -3.05 1.26 -11.94
CA LYS A 81 -2.17 2.10 -12.76
C LYS A 81 -1.68 3.32 -11.99
N TRP A 82 -0.50 3.82 -12.36
CA TRP A 82 -0.05 5.15 -11.95
C TRP A 82 -0.98 6.23 -12.52
N ALA A 83 -1.25 7.24 -11.71
CA ALA A 83 -2.11 8.37 -12.05
C ALA A 83 -1.66 9.63 -11.30
N THR A 84 -2.11 10.78 -11.77
CA THR A 84 -1.97 12.05 -11.03
C THR A 84 -3.36 12.64 -10.84
N LEU A 85 -3.71 13.10 -9.64
CA LEU A 85 -5.01 13.73 -9.37
C LEU A 85 -5.11 15.17 -9.90
N ALA A 86 -4.46 15.47 -11.03
CA ALA A 86 -4.35 16.82 -11.59
C ALA A 86 -5.72 17.41 -11.94
N LYS A 87 -6.62 16.57 -12.48
CA LYS A 87 -8.00 16.94 -12.81
C LYS A 87 -8.88 17.17 -11.57
N ALA A 88 -8.46 16.71 -10.39
CA ALA A 88 -9.06 17.08 -9.11
C ALA A 88 -8.40 18.33 -8.49
N GLY A 89 -7.54 19.03 -9.24
CA GLY A 89 -6.82 20.22 -8.78
C GLY A 89 -5.60 19.94 -7.92
N MET A 90 -5.09 18.71 -7.92
CA MET A 90 -3.93 18.30 -7.12
C MET A 90 -2.81 17.73 -8.00
N ASN A 91 -1.61 18.30 -7.95
CA ASN A 91 -0.43 17.66 -8.56
C ASN A 91 0.09 16.51 -7.67
N LEU A 92 -0.77 15.53 -7.39
CA LEU A 92 -0.53 14.43 -6.49
C LEU A 92 -0.39 13.13 -7.27
N PRO A 93 0.82 12.55 -7.38
CA PRO A 93 0.99 11.21 -7.93
C PRO A 93 0.33 10.19 -6.99
N CYS A 94 -0.36 9.23 -7.58
CA CYS A 94 -1.12 8.20 -6.88
C CYS A 94 -1.22 6.93 -7.74
N ARG A 95 -1.82 5.88 -7.17
CA ARG A 95 -2.17 4.66 -7.92
C ARG A 95 -3.67 4.50 -7.91
N MET A 96 -4.26 4.28 -9.08
CA MET A 96 -5.68 4.02 -9.24
C MET A 96 -5.90 2.56 -9.58
N GLY A 97 -6.65 1.85 -8.75
CA GLY A 97 -6.99 0.44 -8.91
C GLY A 97 -8.49 0.22 -9.10
N ARG A 98 -8.85 -0.89 -9.71
CA ARG A 98 -10.23 -1.37 -9.77
C ARG A 98 -10.30 -2.84 -9.37
N LEU A 99 -11.20 -3.16 -8.46
CA LEU A 99 -11.31 -4.49 -7.88
C LEU A 99 -12.77 -4.81 -7.56
N ASN A 100 -13.29 -5.89 -8.14
CA ASN A 100 -14.68 -6.34 -8.00
C ASN A 100 -15.69 -5.22 -8.29
N GLY A 101 -15.42 -4.39 -9.29
CA GLY A 101 -16.25 -3.27 -9.69
C GLY A 101 -16.08 -1.99 -8.86
N GLU A 102 -15.36 -2.03 -7.73
CA GLU A 102 -15.06 -0.84 -6.92
C GLU A 102 -13.75 -0.18 -7.38
N VAL A 103 -13.69 1.15 -7.30
CA VAL A 103 -12.47 1.91 -7.60
C VAL A 103 -11.74 2.25 -6.29
N PHE A 104 -10.43 2.12 -6.31
CA PHE A 104 -9.55 2.49 -5.21
C PHE A 104 -8.49 3.48 -5.68
N ILE A 105 -8.14 4.44 -4.83
CA ILE A 105 -7.02 5.35 -5.05
C ILE A 105 -6.07 5.23 -3.87
N TYR A 106 -4.80 4.98 -4.16
CA TYR A 106 -3.72 4.85 -3.19
C TYR A 106 -2.81 6.06 -3.29
N THR A 107 -2.57 6.75 -2.17
CA THR A 107 -1.83 8.02 -2.16
C THR A 107 -0.58 7.93 -1.28
N PRO A 108 0.42 8.80 -1.50
CA PRO A 108 1.51 8.99 -0.54
C PRO A 108 0.99 9.31 0.87
N PRO A 109 1.81 9.07 1.91
CA PRO A 109 1.48 9.43 3.29
C PRO A 109 1.05 10.91 3.43
N GLY A 110 0.17 11.18 4.39
CA GLY A 110 -0.28 12.56 4.71
C GLY A 110 -1.22 13.22 3.69
N THR A 111 -1.44 12.63 2.51
CA THR A 111 -2.21 13.27 1.42
C THR A 111 -3.64 12.74 1.26
N ALA A 112 -4.00 11.67 1.96
CA ALA A 112 -5.26 10.94 1.76
C ALA A 112 -6.51 11.81 1.98
N GLU A 113 -6.53 12.63 3.03
CA GLU A 113 -7.71 13.43 3.37
C GLU A 113 -7.94 14.55 2.36
N GLY A 114 -6.88 15.30 2.04
CA GLY A 114 -6.95 16.34 1.00
C GLY A 114 -7.35 15.77 -0.37
N ALA A 115 -6.85 14.58 -0.72
CA ALA A 115 -7.25 13.86 -1.93
C ALA A 115 -8.73 13.45 -1.88
N ALA A 116 -9.21 12.93 -0.76
CA ALA A 116 -10.61 12.54 -0.60
C ALA A 116 -11.56 13.74 -0.77
N GLU A 117 -11.24 14.87 -0.14
CA GLU A 117 -12.00 16.10 -0.27
C GLU A 117 -11.97 16.65 -1.71
N ALA A 118 -10.80 16.65 -2.37
CA ALA A 118 -10.67 17.10 -3.75
C ALA A 118 -11.53 16.26 -4.70
N LEU A 119 -11.46 14.93 -4.57
CA LEU A 119 -12.26 14.00 -5.36
C LEU A 119 -13.76 14.20 -5.12
N ALA A 120 -14.19 14.37 -3.87
CA ALA A 120 -15.59 14.60 -3.53
C ALA A 120 -16.10 15.94 -4.10
N ARG A 121 -15.30 17.01 -4.01
CA ARG A 121 -15.63 18.32 -4.62
C ARG A 121 -15.77 18.20 -6.13
N THR A 122 -14.81 17.57 -6.81
CA THR A 122 -14.85 17.41 -8.27
C THR A 122 -16.05 16.55 -8.70
N ALA A 123 -16.35 15.45 -8.00
CA ALA A 123 -17.53 14.63 -8.26
C ALA A 123 -18.83 15.46 -8.14
N GLY A 124 -18.95 16.28 -7.09
CA GLY A 124 -20.08 17.18 -6.90
C GLY A 124 -20.24 18.23 -8.00
N GLN A 125 -19.13 18.81 -8.48
CA GLN A 125 -19.13 19.81 -9.55
C GLN A 125 -19.64 19.27 -10.89
N ILE A 126 -19.36 18.01 -11.18
CA ILE A 126 -19.78 17.36 -12.44
C ILE A 126 -21.06 16.53 -12.28
N GLY A 127 -21.65 16.50 -11.08
CA GLY A 127 -22.87 15.73 -10.79
C GLY A 127 -22.68 14.21 -10.82
N ALA A 128 -21.47 13.71 -10.57
CA ALA A 128 -21.20 12.28 -10.56
C ALA A 128 -21.71 11.61 -9.27
N GLU A 129 -22.45 10.51 -9.40
CA GLU A 129 -22.91 9.71 -8.26
C GLU A 129 -21.75 8.89 -7.67
N VAL A 130 -20.90 9.55 -6.87
CA VAL A 130 -19.71 8.96 -6.25
C VAL A 130 -19.60 9.34 -4.78
N THR A 131 -19.43 8.33 -3.93
CA THR A 131 -19.03 8.49 -2.52
C THR A 131 -17.56 8.14 -2.40
N VAL A 132 -16.78 9.06 -1.83
CA VAL A 132 -15.35 8.86 -1.52
C VAL A 132 -15.22 8.55 -0.03
N THR A 133 -14.55 7.45 0.31
CA THR A 133 -14.30 7.05 1.70
C THR A 133 -12.83 6.82 1.95
N ASN A 134 -12.28 7.48 2.97
CA ASN A 134 -10.93 7.22 3.45
C ASN A 134 -10.91 5.95 4.33
N LEU A 135 -10.27 4.89 3.84
CA LEU A 135 -10.13 3.60 4.52
C LEU A 135 -8.82 3.46 5.28
N THR A 136 -7.94 4.47 5.22
CA THR A 136 -6.56 4.40 5.71
C THR A 136 -6.47 3.85 7.13
N ASP A 137 -7.31 4.33 8.05
CA ASP A 137 -7.29 3.94 9.46
C ASP A 137 -7.99 2.60 9.76
N LYS A 138 -8.82 2.13 8.82
CA LYS A 138 -9.56 0.87 8.94
C LYS A 138 -8.78 -0.33 8.40
N THR A 139 -7.65 -0.07 7.75
CA THR A 139 -6.83 -1.07 7.07
C THR A 139 -5.37 -0.97 7.50
N ALA A 140 -4.66 -2.08 7.46
CA ALA A 140 -3.21 -2.13 7.55
C ALA A 140 -2.62 -2.50 6.18
N MET A 141 -1.40 -2.07 5.91
CA MET A 141 -0.75 -2.30 4.62
C MET A 141 0.74 -2.60 4.79
N LEU A 142 1.20 -3.74 4.27
CA LEU A 142 2.62 -4.10 4.21
C LEU A 142 3.10 -4.07 2.77
N GLY A 143 4.26 -3.47 2.54
CA GLY A 143 5.01 -3.62 1.30
C GLY A 143 6.09 -4.69 1.47
N LEU A 144 6.22 -5.56 0.47
CA LEU A 144 7.29 -6.53 0.33
C LEU A 144 8.05 -6.15 -0.94
N TYR A 145 9.18 -5.48 -0.79
CA TYR A 145 9.88 -4.79 -1.89
C TYR A 145 11.28 -5.34 -2.11
N GLY A 146 11.73 -5.25 -3.35
CA GLY A 146 13.04 -5.71 -3.80
C GLY A 146 12.94 -6.87 -4.79
N PRO A 147 14.02 -7.15 -5.53
CA PRO A 147 14.01 -8.09 -6.66
C PRO A 147 13.70 -9.54 -6.26
N GLN A 148 13.81 -9.88 -4.98
CA GLN A 148 13.49 -11.23 -4.47
C GLN A 148 12.12 -11.27 -3.77
N ALA A 149 11.36 -10.18 -3.75
CA ALA A 149 10.12 -10.08 -2.95
C ALA A 149 9.15 -11.22 -3.24
N ILE A 150 8.79 -11.43 -4.51
CA ILE A 150 7.82 -12.48 -4.90
C ILE A 150 8.34 -13.86 -4.55
N ALA A 151 9.60 -14.16 -4.88
CA ALA A 151 10.21 -15.46 -4.60
C ALA A 151 10.27 -15.75 -3.09
N SER A 152 10.63 -14.77 -2.27
CA SER A 152 10.75 -14.93 -0.83
C SER A 152 9.41 -15.14 -0.12
N VAL A 153 8.32 -14.56 -0.65
CA VAL A 153 7.03 -14.48 0.05
C VAL A 153 6.00 -15.49 -0.47
N ARG A 154 6.22 -16.09 -1.63
CA ARG A 154 5.33 -17.09 -2.25
C ARG A 154 4.94 -18.22 -1.30
N ASP A 155 5.89 -18.74 -0.53
CA ASP A 155 5.63 -19.86 0.41
C ASP A 155 5.35 -19.38 1.84
N VAL A 156 5.33 -18.06 2.06
CA VAL A 156 5.00 -17.44 3.35
C VAL A 156 3.53 -17.06 3.38
N LEU A 157 3.02 -16.56 2.26
CA LEU A 157 1.61 -16.21 2.11
C LEU A 157 0.76 -17.48 1.97
N PRO A 158 -0.46 -17.49 2.53
CA PRO A 158 -1.41 -18.60 2.36
C PRO A 158 -2.10 -18.56 0.99
N PHE A 159 -1.52 -17.86 0.02
CA PHE A 159 -2.12 -17.51 -1.25
C PHE A 159 -1.21 -17.95 -2.38
N ASP A 160 -1.80 -18.51 -3.44
CA ASP A 160 -1.07 -18.63 -4.69
C ASP A 160 -0.99 -17.25 -5.35
N ILE A 161 0.25 -16.78 -5.51
CA ILE A 161 0.58 -15.49 -6.12
C ILE A 161 1.40 -15.67 -7.40
N SER A 162 1.53 -16.90 -7.88
CA SER A 162 2.42 -17.23 -9.00
C SER A 162 1.95 -16.69 -10.35
N ASP A 163 0.67 -16.34 -10.46
CA ASP A 163 0.05 -15.76 -11.64
C ASP A 163 -0.19 -14.24 -11.52
N LEU A 164 0.29 -13.60 -10.44
CA LEU A 164 0.17 -12.14 -10.30
C LEU A 164 1.24 -11.43 -11.12
N GLU A 165 0.81 -10.65 -12.10
CA GLU A 165 1.64 -9.81 -12.96
C GLU A 165 1.70 -8.37 -12.44
N ASP A 166 2.76 -7.63 -12.80
CA ASP A 166 2.86 -6.21 -12.40
C ASP A 166 1.64 -5.40 -12.87
N GLY A 167 1.06 -4.62 -11.97
CA GLY A 167 -0.20 -3.94 -12.20
C GLY A 167 -1.44 -4.72 -11.75
N ASP A 168 -1.32 -5.97 -11.31
CA ASP A 168 -2.47 -6.73 -10.81
C ASP A 168 -2.90 -6.30 -9.40
N ILE A 169 -4.21 -6.35 -9.17
CA ILE A 169 -4.83 -6.26 -7.84
C ILE A 169 -5.83 -7.40 -7.68
N ARG A 170 -5.75 -8.13 -6.56
CA ARG A 170 -6.59 -9.29 -6.31
C ARG A 170 -7.07 -9.35 -4.87
N ARG A 171 -8.36 -9.67 -4.68
CA ARG A 171 -8.90 -9.99 -3.36
C ARG A 171 -8.78 -11.48 -3.12
N MET A 172 -8.18 -11.85 -2.00
CA MET A 172 -8.12 -13.22 -1.49
C MET A 172 -8.64 -13.26 -0.07
N THR A 173 -8.98 -14.44 0.44
CA THR A 173 -9.51 -14.60 1.80
C THR A 173 -8.77 -15.72 2.50
N PHE A 174 -8.33 -15.46 3.73
CA PHE A 174 -7.70 -16.47 4.58
C PHE A 174 -8.35 -16.41 5.96
N PHE A 175 -8.88 -17.54 6.44
CA PHE A 175 -9.69 -17.61 7.66
C PHE A 175 -10.78 -16.53 7.75
N MET A 176 -11.54 -16.33 6.67
CA MET A 176 -12.61 -15.31 6.54
C MET A 176 -12.12 -13.84 6.60
N ILE A 177 -10.81 -13.60 6.70
CA ILE A 177 -10.22 -12.27 6.66
C ILE A 177 -9.93 -11.92 5.19
N PRO A 178 -10.46 -10.81 4.67
CA PRO A 178 -10.14 -10.36 3.32
C PRO A 178 -8.74 -9.75 3.27
N PHE A 179 -7.96 -10.16 2.29
CA PHE A 179 -6.69 -9.59 1.94
C PHE A 179 -6.74 -9.08 0.50
N THR A 180 -6.32 -7.84 0.27
CA THR A 180 -6.08 -7.32 -1.07
C THR A 180 -4.58 -7.40 -1.34
N LEU A 181 -4.21 -8.13 -2.37
CA LEU A 181 -2.86 -8.18 -2.91
C LEU A 181 -2.76 -7.19 -4.06
N MET A 182 -1.68 -6.40 -4.09
CA MET A 182 -1.34 -5.54 -5.21
C MET A 182 0.08 -5.86 -5.66
N ARG A 183 0.22 -6.27 -6.92
CA ARG A 183 1.51 -6.57 -7.50
C ARG A 183 2.12 -5.28 -8.03
N GLY A 184 3.21 -4.85 -7.40
CA GLY A 184 3.87 -3.58 -7.64
C GLY A 184 4.52 -3.01 -6.38
N SER A 185 5.17 -1.86 -6.52
CA SER A 185 5.80 -1.14 -5.42
C SER A 185 5.68 0.38 -5.57
N TRP A 186 6.01 1.13 -4.52
CA TRP A 186 6.25 2.57 -4.60
C TRP A 186 7.69 2.92 -5.03
N LEU A 187 8.49 1.91 -5.35
CA LEU A 187 9.88 2.04 -5.81
C LEU A 187 9.96 1.73 -7.31
N SER A 188 11.12 1.96 -7.92
CA SER A 188 11.39 1.51 -9.30
C SER A 188 11.56 -0.02 -9.40
N GLY A 189 11.75 -0.70 -8.27
CA GLY A 189 11.98 -2.13 -8.17
C GLY A 189 10.73 -2.98 -7.97
N ASP A 190 10.94 -4.29 -7.93
CA ASP A 190 9.87 -5.27 -7.83
C ASP A 190 9.17 -5.27 -6.46
N GLY A 191 7.91 -5.73 -6.40
CA GLY A 191 7.21 -5.79 -5.11
C GLY A 191 5.79 -6.34 -5.10
N LEU A 192 5.31 -6.57 -3.89
CA LEU A 192 3.94 -6.95 -3.59
C LEU A 192 3.48 -6.14 -2.38
N GLU A 193 2.22 -5.75 -2.37
CA GLU A 193 1.60 -5.12 -1.20
C GLU A 193 0.42 -5.94 -0.72
N LEU A 194 0.32 -6.07 0.60
CA LEU A 194 -0.72 -6.80 1.29
C LEU A 194 -1.54 -5.82 2.12
N ILE A 195 -2.82 -5.67 1.80
CA ILE A 195 -3.76 -4.84 2.55
C ILE A 195 -4.76 -5.76 3.25
N CYS A 196 -5.02 -5.50 4.53
CA CYS A 196 -6.01 -6.23 5.33
C CYS A 196 -6.74 -5.27 6.29
N PRO A 197 -7.84 -5.70 6.94
CA PRO A 197 -8.41 -4.94 8.05
C PRO A 197 -7.34 -4.64 9.13
N ALA A 198 -7.36 -3.44 9.72
CA ALA A 198 -6.36 -3.06 10.72
C ALA A 198 -6.27 -4.05 11.89
N THR A 199 -7.41 -4.62 12.29
CA THR A 199 -7.49 -5.64 13.35
C THR A 199 -6.77 -6.95 13.00
N ALA A 200 -6.53 -7.24 11.72
CA ALA A 200 -5.78 -8.40 11.25
C ALA A 200 -4.28 -8.11 11.06
N GLY A 201 -3.84 -6.86 11.25
CA GLY A 201 -2.44 -6.45 11.08
C GLY A 201 -1.44 -7.32 11.85
N PRO A 202 -1.62 -7.55 13.17
CA PRO A 202 -0.69 -8.37 13.96
C PRO A 202 -0.56 -9.81 13.45
N LEU A 203 -1.63 -10.40 12.91
CA LEU A 203 -1.61 -11.74 12.32
C LEU A 203 -0.74 -11.75 11.04
N ALA A 204 -0.96 -10.79 10.15
CA ALA A 204 -0.23 -10.68 8.89
C ALA A 204 1.27 -10.46 9.14
N ALA A 205 1.62 -9.50 10.01
CA ALA A 205 3.01 -9.23 10.34
C ALA A 205 3.66 -10.37 11.15
N GLY A 206 2.92 -11.05 12.02
CA GLY A 206 3.42 -12.19 12.78
C GLY A 206 3.86 -13.36 11.89
N ALA A 207 3.13 -13.64 10.81
CA ALA A 207 3.54 -14.63 9.82
C ALA A 207 4.88 -14.25 9.16
N VAL A 208 5.00 -13.00 8.68
CA VAL A 208 6.23 -12.50 8.06
C VAL A 208 7.41 -12.56 9.04
N ALA A 209 7.22 -12.08 10.28
CA ALA A 209 8.24 -12.08 11.31
C ALA A 209 8.75 -13.49 11.66
N LYS A 210 7.88 -14.51 11.62
CA LYS A 210 8.22 -15.91 11.88
C LYS A 210 9.11 -16.51 10.79
N PHE A 211 8.89 -16.16 9.52
CA PHE A 211 9.61 -16.75 8.39
C PHE A 211 10.84 -15.94 7.94
N ARG A 212 11.05 -14.75 8.50
CA ARG A 212 12.04 -13.77 8.02
C ARG A 212 13.46 -14.32 7.83
N HIS A 213 13.97 -15.09 8.80
CA HIS A 213 15.32 -15.66 8.74
C HIS A 213 15.48 -16.76 7.70
N LYS A 214 14.40 -17.52 7.43
CA LYS A 214 14.42 -18.62 6.47
C LYS A 214 14.29 -18.15 5.03
N ARG A 215 13.86 -16.90 4.82
CA ARG A 215 13.46 -16.35 3.51
C ARG A 215 14.12 -15.02 3.17
N HIS A 216 15.15 -14.64 3.92
CA HIS A 216 15.88 -13.37 3.74
C HIS A 216 14.95 -12.15 3.67
N LEU A 217 13.97 -12.10 4.57
CA LEU A 217 13.08 -10.95 4.72
C LEU A 217 13.67 -10.01 5.76
N THR A 218 14.02 -8.80 5.35
CA THR A 218 14.59 -7.80 6.25
C THR A 218 13.52 -6.75 6.58
N PRO A 219 13.14 -6.56 7.84
CA PRO A 219 12.27 -5.44 8.20
C PRO A 219 13.02 -4.13 7.93
N ALA A 220 12.37 -3.19 7.26
CA ALA A 220 12.94 -1.88 6.93
C ALA A 220 12.05 -0.76 7.41
N GLY A 221 12.66 0.28 7.96
CA GLY A 221 11.97 1.46 8.48
C GLY A 221 11.71 2.51 7.41
N MET A 222 10.96 3.53 7.80
CA MET A 222 10.57 4.65 6.95
C MET A 222 11.77 5.42 6.41
N ASN A 223 12.88 5.54 7.16
CA ASN A 223 14.07 6.26 6.68
C ASN A 223 14.65 5.59 5.42
N SER A 224 14.77 4.26 5.44
CA SER A 224 15.27 3.47 4.31
C SER A 224 14.30 3.50 3.13
N LEU A 225 12.99 3.37 3.40
CA LEU A 225 11.95 3.44 2.37
C LEU A 225 11.92 4.81 1.66
N LEU A 226 11.87 5.90 2.42
CA LEU A 226 11.79 7.25 1.85
C LEU A 226 13.06 7.59 1.07
N ALA A 227 14.24 7.19 1.55
CA ALA A 227 15.47 7.34 0.80
C ALA A 227 15.40 6.60 -0.56
N ALA A 228 14.91 5.36 -0.56
CA ALA A 228 14.76 4.57 -1.79
C ALA A 228 13.73 5.17 -2.77
N MET A 229 12.63 5.77 -2.27
CA MET A 229 11.62 6.43 -3.11
C MET A 229 12.15 7.66 -3.85
N THR A 230 13.25 8.26 -3.39
CA THR A 230 13.88 9.43 -4.03
C THR A 230 14.98 9.07 -5.02
N GLN A 231 15.37 7.79 -5.08
CA GLN A 231 16.39 7.32 -6.01
C GLN A 231 15.74 6.98 -7.37
N PRO A 232 16.38 7.39 -8.48
CA PRO A 232 15.86 7.15 -9.83
C PRO A 232 15.82 5.66 -10.21
#